data_AF-A0A1G2HSY6-F1
#
_entry.id   AF-A0A1G2HSY6-F1
#
_cell.length_a   1.000
_cell.length_b   1.000
_cell.length_c   1.000
_cell.angle_alpha   90.00
_cell.angle_beta   90.00
_cell.angle_gamma   90.00
#
_symmetry.space_group_name_H-M   'P 1'
#
loop_
_entity.id
_entity.type
_entity.pdbx_description
1 polymer ?
#
loop_
_entity_poly.entity_id
_entity_poly.type
_entity_poly.pdbx_seq_one_letter_code
_entity_poly.pdbx_strand_id
1 'polypeptide(L)'
;MFIQKNEEHTGDLYYDAMELLDGSRSGAKEALKLLEKALELDLNYVQTYIGFVQAYGSLGDKIKARENIKKAFELTQEQFPKWPKEMPWGDIDNRAYLRAIGWMADEYADNGKKSEAEELYRLLLKLNPNDNQGIRYTMAGLCAGISGREINKMFDEGNKKQNWDKLRDLVKEQNKKHKFWKEPKYD
;
A
#
# COMPACT_ATOMS: atom_id res chain seq x y z
N MET A 1 8.45 -27.24 11.45
CA MET A 1 8.41 -27.85 10.10
C MET A 1 7.01 -27.85 9.46
N PHE A 2 5.92 -27.55 10.20
CA PHE A 2 4.57 -27.43 9.61
C PHE A 2 4.21 -26.03 9.08
N ILE A 3 4.81 -24.97 9.65
CA ILE A 3 4.51 -23.56 9.29
C ILE A 3 4.87 -23.25 7.83
N GLN A 4 6.07 -23.67 7.40
CA GLN A 4 6.61 -23.36 6.07
C GLN A 4 5.78 -23.94 4.91
N LYS A 5 5.17 -25.12 5.12
CA LYS A 5 4.34 -25.76 4.10
C LYS A 5 2.99 -25.07 3.97
N ASN A 6 2.42 -24.58 5.07
CA ASN A 6 1.17 -23.84 5.03
C ASN A 6 1.38 -22.46 4.38
N GLU A 7 2.47 -21.76 4.68
CA GLU A 7 2.79 -20.45 4.07
C GLU A 7 2.88 -20.51 2.54
N GLU A 8 3.52 -21.55 1.98
CA GLU A 8 3.62 -21.74 0.52
C GLU A 8 2.23 -21.91 -0.11
N HIS A 9 1.36 -22.72 0.51
CA HIS A 9 0.00 -22.96 0.00
C HIS A 9 -0.91 -21.73 0.20
N THR A 10 -0.72 -20.96 1.27
CA THR A 10 -1.43 -19.70 1.50
C THR A 10 -1.02 -18.64 0.47
N GLY A 11 0.27 -18.56 0.14
CA GLY A 11 0.82 -17.68 -0.88
C GLY A 11 0.23 -17.96 -2.26
N ASP A 12 0.19 -19.24 -2.67
CA ASP A 12 -0.40 -19.65 -3.95
C ASP A 12 -1.87 -19.22 -4.07
N LEU A 13 -2.68 -19.46 -3.02
CA LEU A 13 -4.07 -19.01 -2.98
C LEU A 13 -4.22 -17.50 -3.12
N TYR A 14 -3.30 -16.71 -2.53
CA TYR A 14 -3.28 -15.27 -2.72
C TYR A 14 -2.96 -14.90 -4.16
N TYR A 15 -1.93 -15.47 -4.77
CA TYR A 15 -1.56 -15.15 -6.15
C TYR A 15 -2.65 -15.53 -7.14
N ASP A 16 -3.23 -16.72 -7.01
CA ASP A 16 -4.40 -17.15 -7.79
C ASP A 16 -5.58 -16.17 -7.62
N ALA A 17 -5.83 -15.68 -6.41
CA ALA A 17 -6.85 -14.67 -6.17
C ALA A 17 -6.56 -13.35 -6.89
N MET A 18 -5.30 -12.91 -6.92
CA MET A 18 -4.91 -11.66 -7.57
C MET A 18 -5.02 -11.75 -9.10
N GLU A 19 -4.76 -12.92 -9.70
CA GLU A 19 -4.96 -13.14 -11.14
C GLU A 19 -6.43 -12.98 -11.58
N LEU A 20 -7.36 -13.29 -10.68
CA LEU A 20 -8.81 -13.12 -10.93
C LEU A 20 -9.28 -11.66 -10.81
N LEU A 21 -8.47 -10.74 -10.29
CA LEU A 21 -8.84 -9.33 -10.13
C LEU A 21 -8.64 -8.54 -11.43
N ASP A 22 -9.49 -8.82 -12.43
CA ASP A 22 -9.54 -8.15 -13.73
C ASP A 22 -10.35 -6.84 -13.74
N GLY A 23 -10.80 -6.38 -12.56
CA GLY A 23 -11.69 -5.23 -12.40
C GLY A 23 -13.18 -5.58 -12.55
N SER A 24 -13.53 -6.82 -12.87
CA SER A 24 -14.92 -7.29 -12.89
C SER A 24 -15.42 -7.67 -11.49
N ARG A 25 -16.73 -7.56 -11.31
CA ARG A 25 -17.39 -8.05 -10.08
C ARG A 25 -17.36 -9.57 -9.96
N SER A 26 -17.28 -10.30 -11.07
CA SER A 26 -17.24 -11.76 -11.04
C SER A 26 -15.89 -12.25 -10.53
N GLY A 27 -14.80 -11.75 -11.14
CA GLY A 27 -13.44 -12.05 -10.72
C GLY A 27 -13.19 -11.70 -9.26
N ALA A 28 -13.67 -10.53 -8.81
CA ALA A 28 -13.58 -10.14 -7.41
C ALA A 28 -14.29 -11.11 -6.45
N LYS A 29 -15.46 -11.68 -6.82
CA LYS A 29 -16.15 -12.67 -5.99
C LYS A 29 -15.44 -14.01 -5.94
N GLU A 30 -14.77 -14.41 -7.02
CA GLU A 30 -13.99 -15.65 -7.05
C GLU A 30 -12.69 -15.50 -6.27
N ALA A 31 -12.02 -14.35 -6.40
CA ALA A 31 -10.87 -13.98 -5.59
C ALA A 31 -11.19 -14.05 -4.09
N LEU A 32 -12.35 -13.55 -3.65
CA LEU A 32 -12.77 -13.64 -2.25
C LEU A 32 -12.83 -15.09 -1.74
N LYS A 33 -13.29 -16.05 -2.54
CA LYS A 33 -13.35 -17.47 -2.12
C LYS A 33 -11.97 -18.07 -1.91
N LEU A 34 -10.98 -17.66 -2.72
CA LEU A 34 -9.60 -18.11 -2.58
C LEU A 34 -8.94 -17.46 -1.35
N LEU A 35 -9.20 -16.17 -1.13
CA LEU A 35 -8.71 -15.45 0.04
C LEU A 35 -9.33 -15.97 1.35
N GLU A 36 -10.60 -16.38 1.34
CA GLU A 36 -11.25 -17.06 2.48
C GLU A 36 -10.53 -18.37 2.81
N LYS A 37 -10.15 -19.17 1.80
CA LYS A 37 -9.34 -20.38 2.02
C LYS A 37 -7.94 -20.06 2.53
N ALA A 38 -7.29 -19.02 1.99
CA ALA A 38 -5.98 -18.58 2.45
C ALA A 38 -6.05 -18.16 3.93
N LEU A 39 -7.12 -17.47 4.32
CA LEU A 39 -7.37 -17.07 5.70
C LEU A 39 -7.57 -18.28 6.63
N GLU A 40 -8.26 -19.34 6.18
CA GLU A 40 -8.42 -20.58 6.94
C GLU A 40 -7.08 -21.31 7.18
N LEU A 41 -6.13 -21.19 6.26
CA LEU A 41 -4.79 -21.80 6.40
C LEU A 41 -3.87 -20.99 7.31
N ASP A 42 -3.90 -19.67 7.20
CA ASP A 42 -3.11 -18.76 8.04
C ASP A 42 -3.83 -17.43 8.28
N LEU A 43 -4.29 -17.26 9.53
CA LEU A 43 -4.99 -16.07 10.01
C LEU A 43 -4.08 -14.84 10.17
N ASN A 44 -2.76 -15.03 10.14
CA ASN A 44 -1.78 -13.95 10.34
C ASN A 44 -1.06 -13.57 9.04
N TYR A 45 -1.38 -14.22 7.92
CA TYR A 45 -0.75 -13.91 6.65
C TYR A 45 -1.25 -12.56 6.10
N VAL A 46 -0.45 -11.51 6.28
CA VAL A 46 -0.80 -10.11 5.93
C VAL A 46 -1.23 -9.99 4.46
N GLN A 47 -0.60 -10.76 3.57
CA GLN A 47 -0.90 -10.71 2.14
C GLN A 47 -2.36 -11.09 1.82
N THR A 48 -2.97 -12.01 2.58
CA THR A 48 -4.39 -12.37 2.44
C THR A 48 -5.29 -11.16 2.67
N TYR A 49 -5.04 -10.41 3.75
CA TYR A 49 -5.78 -9.16 4.03
C TYR A 49 -5.55 -8.11 2.97
N ILE A 50 -4.32 -8.02 2.42
CA ILE A 50 -4.03 -7.16 1.28
C ILE A 50 -4.86 -7.53 0.05
N GLY A 51 -5.09 -8.83 -0.18
CA GLY A 51 -5.98 -9.32 -1.22
C GLY A 51 -7.44 -8.93 -0.97
N PHE A 52 -7.92 -9.07 0.27
CA PHE A 52 -9.29 -8.67 0.63
C PHE A 52 -9.56 -7.19 0.36
N VAL A 53 -8.61 -6.30 0.69
CA VAL A 53 -8.74 -4.85 0.39
C VAL A 53 -8.99 -4.61 -1.10
N GLN A 54 -8.22 -5.28 -1.97
CA GLN A 54 -8.35 -5.11 -3.42
C GLN A 54 -9.66 -5.68 -3.94
N ALA A 55 -10.03 -6.89 -3.53
CA ALA A 55 -11.28 -7.54 -3.94
C ALA A 55 -12.51 -6.73 -3.50
N TYR A 56 -12.56 -6.28 -2.25
CA TYR A 56 -13.65 -5.42 -1.76
C TYR A 56 -13.65 -4.05 -2.43
N GLY A 57 -12.47 -3.49 -2.74
CA GLY A 57 -12.33 -2.29 -3.56
C GLY A 57 -13.01 -2.43 -4.93
N SER A 58 -12.75 -3.52 -5.65
CA SER A 58 -13.39 -3.81 -6.95
C SER A 58 -14.91 -4.01 -6.85
N LEU A 59 -15.42 -4.46 -5.70
CA LEU A 59 -16.86 -4.56 -5.44
C LEU A 59 -17.49 -3.22 -5.03
N GLY A 60 -16.68 -2.23 -4.65
CA GLY A 60 -17.12 -0.96 -4.09
C GLY A 60 -17.46 -1.03 -2.60
N ASP A 61 -17.13 -2.11 -1.92
CA ASP A 61 -17.40 -2.30 -0.48
C ASP A 61 -16.29 -1.65 0.35
N LYS A 62 -16.43 -0.34 0.54
CA LYS A 62 -15.44 0.46 1.28
C LYS A 62 -15.36 0.10 2.76
N ILE A 63 -16.43 -0.43 3.35
CA ILE A 63 -16.46 -0.79 4.77
C ILE A 63 -15.55 -1.98 4.99
N LYS A 64 -15.77 -3.06 4.23
CA LYS A 64 -14.94 -4.26 4.33
C LYS A 64 -13.49 -4.01 3.88
N ALA A 65 -13.27 -3.18 2.86
CA ALA A 65 -11.92 -2.79 2.48
C ALA A 65 -11.19 -2.12 3.66
N ARG A 66 -11.82 -1.16 4.34
CA ARG A 66 -11.25 -0.48 5.52
C ARG A 66 -10.98 -1.42 6.69
N GLU A 67 -11.88 -2.37 6.97
CA GLU A 67 -11.66 -3.38 8.02
C GLU A 67 -10.40 -4.19 7.75
N ASN A 68 -10.19 -4.59 6.49
CA ASN A 68 -9.01 -5.35 6.08
C ASN A 68 -7.73 -4.50 6.04
N ILE A 69 -7.81 -3.20 5.72
CA ILE A 69 -6.67 -2.27 5.85
C ILE A 69 -6.20 -2.24 7.31
N LYS A 70 -7.12 -2.06 8.26
CA LYS A 70 -6.80 -2.02 9.69
C LYS A 70 -6.16 -3.32 10.14
N LYS A 71 -6.76 -4.47 9.78
CA LYS A 71 -6.25 -5.78 10.19
C LYS A 71 -4.85 -6.06 9.60
N ALA A 72 -4.62 -5.72 8.32
CA ALA A 72 -3.30 -5.86 7.71
C ALA A 72 -2.25 -4.99 8.42
N PHE A 73 -2.61 -3.76 8.80
CA PHE A 73 -1.73 -2.86 9.52
C PHE A 73 -1.42 -3.34 10.94
N GLU A 74 -2.43 -3.78 11.69
CA GLU A 74 -2.28 -4.36 13.03
C GLU A 74 -1.29 -5.54 13.03
N LEU A 75 -1.49 -6.51 12.13
CA LEU A 75 -0.58 -7.66 11.97
C LEU A 75 0.83 -7.23 11.56
N THR A 76 0.95 -6.20 10.73
CA THR A 76 2.26 -5.64 10.35
C THR A 76 2.98 -5.05 11.57
N GLN A 77 2.27 -4.35 12.45
CA GLN A 77 2.86 -3.81 13.69
C GLN A 77 3.25 -4.92 14.68
N GLU A 78 2.45 -5.99 14.76
CA GLU A 78 2.77 -7.16 15.58
C GLU A 78 4.03 -7.89 15.07
N GLN A 79 4.18 -8.01 13.75
CA GLN A 79 5.36 -8.61 13.12
C GLN A 79 6.62 -7.75 13.32
N PHE A 80 6.48 -6.43 13.35
CA PHE A 80 7.58 -5.48 13.50
C PHE A 80 7.39 -4.56 14.71
N PRO A 81 7.52 -5.08 15.95
CA PRO A 81 7.46 -4.26 17.16
C PRO A 81 8.58 -3.21 17.19
N LYS A 82 9.65 -3.45 16.41
CA LYS A 82 10.65 -2.47 16.03
C LYS A 82 10.85 -2.53 14.53
N TRP A 83 10.62 -1.41 13.85
CA TRP A 83 10.85 -1.31 12.42
C TRP A 83 12.32 -1.60 12.06
N PRO A 84 12.58 -2.35 10.98
CA PRO A 84 13.92 -2.47 10.44
C PRO A 84 14.41 -1.11 9.93
N LYS A 85 15.71 -1.05 9.60
CA LYS A 85 16.27 0.17 9.02
C LYS A 85 15.62 0.48 7.67
N GLU A 86 15.53 -0.54 6.82
CA GLU A 86 15.01 -0.51 5.46
C GLU A 86 14.28 -1.84 5.17
N MET A 87 13.30 -1.80 4.28
CA MET A 87 12.54 -2.91 3.70
C MET A 87 12.53 -2.70 2.18
N PRO A 88 13.51 -3.24 1.45
CA PRO A 88 13.60 -3.06 0.01
C PRO A 88 12.35 -3.62 -0.69
N TRP A 89 11.75 -2.83 -1.59
CA TRP A 89 10.59 -3.26 -2.38
C TRP A 89 10.86 -4.47 -3.30
N GLY A 90 12.12 -4.66 -3.69
CA GLY A 90 12.56 -5.78 -4.52
C GLY A 90 12.37 -7.14 -3.83
N ASP A 91 12.43 -7.16 -2.52
CA ASP A 91 12.08 -8.32 -1.70
C ASP A 91 10.55 -8.41 -1.61
N ILE A 92 10.01 -9.50 -2.14
CA ILE A 92 8.58 -9.68 -2.39
C ILE A 92 7.81 -9.75 -1.06
N ASP A 93 8.42 -10.33 -0.03
CA ASP A 93 7.80 -10.53 1.28
C ASP A 93 7.53 -9.19 1.99
N ASN A 94 8.36 -8.18 1.70
CA ASN A 94 8.19 -6.83 2.25
C ASN A 94 6.95 -6.11 1.74
N ARG A 95 6.46 -6.46 0.54
CA ARG A 95 5.45 -5.66 -0.17
C ARG A 95 4.11 -5.65 0.55
N ALA A 96 3.73 -6.74 1.19
CA ALA A 96 2.46 -6.81 1.93
C ALA A 96 2.45 -5.81 3.09
N TYR A 97 3.52 -5.79 3.89
CA TYR A 97 3.70 -4.87 5.00
C TYR A 97 3.75 -3.41 4.54
N LEU A 98 4.54 -3.12 3.50
CA LEU A 98 4.64 -1.77 2.94
C LEU A 98 3.30 -1.26 2.37
N ARG A 99 2.50 -2.14 1.76
CA ARG A 99 1.14 -1.78 1.31
C ARG A 99 0.19 -1.54 2.49
N ALA A 100 0.25 -2.35 3.53
CA ALA A 100 -0.58 -2.19 4.72
C ALA A 100 -0.35 -0.81 5.38
N ILE A 101 0.92 -0.41 5.54
CA ILE A 101 1.29 0.91 6.07
C ILE A 101 0.78 2.02 5.13
N GLY A 102 0.96 1.86 3.81
CA GLY A 102 0.52 2.83 2.80
C GLY A 102 -0.98 3.08 2.84
N TRP A 103 -1.79 2.01 2.80
CA TRP A 103 -3.24 2.15 2.83
C TRP A 103 -3.77 2.67 4.17
N MET A 104 -3.12 2.35 5.29
CA MET A 104 -3.49 2.96 6.57
C MET A 104 -3.18 4.46 6.58
N ALA A 105 -2.08 4.88 5.96
CA ALA A 105 -1.73 6.29 5.80
C ALA A 105 -2.73 7.04 4.90
N ASP A 106 -3.16 6.42 3.80
CA ASP A 106 -4.21 6.94 2.92
C ASP A 106 -5.53 7.10 3.68
N GLU A 107 -5.95 6.09 4.47
CA GLU A 107 -7.14 6.17 5.31
C GLU A 107 -7.04 7.32 6.33
N TYR A 108 -5.89 7.51 6.97
CA TYR A 108 -5.71 8.67 7.86
C TYR A 108 -5.82 10.00 7.10
N ALA A 109 -5.19 10.11 5.93
CA ALA A 109 -5.26 11.33 5.11
C ALA A 109 -6.70 11.65 4.69
N ASP A 110 -7.45 10.65 4.21
CA ASP A 110 -8.84 10.79 3.75
C ASP A 110 -9.79 11.17 4.89
N ASN A 111 -9.48 10.79 6.14
CA ASN A 111 -10.24 11.18 7.32
C ASN A 111 -9.72 12.47 8.00
N GLY A 112 -8.84 13.22 7.33
CA GLY A 112 -8.31 14.50 7.82
C GLY A 112 -7.29 14.37 8.96
N LYS A 113 -6.86 13.15 9.29
CA LYS A 113 -5.83 12.85 10.30
C LYS A 113 -4.43 13.04 9.72
N LYS A 114 -4.12 14.31 9.43
CA LYS A 114 -2.91 14.68 8.66
C LYS A 114 -1.62 14.27 9.36
N SER A 115 -1.54 14.45 10.67
CA SER A 115 -0.32 14.14 11.44
C SER A 115 -0.02 12.64 11.43
N GLU A 116 -1.04 11.80 11.63
CA GLU A 116 -0.91 10.34 11.62
C GLU A 116 -0.58 9.82 10.22
N ALA A 117 -1.18 10.40 9.17
CA ALA A 117 -0.83 10.08 7.79
C ALA A 117 0.63 10.45 7.47
N GLU A 118 1.07 11.65 7.86
CA GLU A 118 2.45 12.11 7.66
C GLU A 118 3.46 11.18 8.36
N GLU A 119 3.17 10.72 9.58
CA GLU A 119 4.03 9.79 10.30
C GLU A 119 4.25 8.49 9.53
N LEU A 120 3.18 7.88 9.01
CA LEU A 120 3.26 6.64 8.24
C LEU A 120 3.91 6.85 6.86
N TYR A 121 3.65 7.97 6.18
CA TYR A 121 4.35 8.27 4.92
C TYR A 121 5.85 8.46 5.12
N ARG A 122 6.27 9.15 6.20
CA ARG A 122 7.69 9.30 6.54
C ARG A 122 8.33 7.96 6.89
N LEU A 123 7.60 7.09 7.60
CA LEU A 123 8.04 5.73 7.86
C LEU A 123 8.27 4.96 6.55
N LEU A 124 7.31 5.00 5.61
CA LEU A 124 7.46 4.35 4.30
C LEU A 124 8.65 4.85 3.51
N LEU A 125 8.89 6.17 3.48
CA LEU A 125 10.04 6.75 2.79
C LEU A 125 11.38 6.40 3.44
N LYS A 126 11.39 6.05 4.73
CA LYS A 126 12.55 5.52 5.43
C LYS A 126 12.76 4.03 5.13
N LEU A 127 11.69 3.24 5.19
CA LEU A 127 11.75 1.80 4.96
C LEU A 127 12.08 1.50 3.49
N ASN A 128 11.44 2.21 2.56
CA ASN A 128 11.59 2.04 1.13
C ASN A 128 12.14 3.34 0.50
N PRO A 129 13.45 3.63 0.65
CA PRO A 129 14.04 4.92 0.24
C PRO A 129 13.94 5.19 -1.26
N ASN A 130 13.90 4.14 -2.08
CA ASN A 130 13.67 4.23 -3.53
C ASN A 130 12.23 4.57 -3.90
N ASP A 131 11.33 4.57 -2.92
CA ASP A 131 9.92 4.93 -3.03
C ASP A 131 9.25 4.33 -4.26
N ASN A 132 9.39 3.01 -4.39
CA ASN A 132 8.76 2.24 -5.46
C ASN A 132 7.23 2.30 -5.42
N GLN A 133 6.64 2.69 -4.29
CA GLN A 133 5.20 2.88 -4.11
C GLN A 133 4.71 4.26 -4.56
N GLY A 134 5.60 5.23 -4.75
CA GLY A 134 5.23 6.60 -5.11
C GLY A 134 4.69 7.44 -3.94
N ILE A 135 4.97 7.05 -2.69
CA ILE A 135 4.55 7.75 -1.47
C ILE A 135 5.04 9.19 -1.44
N ARG A 136 6.18 9.51 -2.06
CA ARG A 136 6.69 10.90 -2.14
C ARG A 136 5.68 11.86 -2.76
N TYR A 137 4.88 11.39 -3.71
CA TYR A 137 3.86 12.21 -4.37
C TYR A 137 2.65 12.44 -3.46
N THR A 138 2.16 11.40 -2.80
CA THR A 138 1.07 11.51 -1.82
C THR A 138 1.48 12.37 -0.62
N MET A 139 2.70 12.19 -0.11
CA MET A 139 3.28 13.02 0.96
C MET A 139 3.39 14.49 0.54
N ALA A 140 3.85 14.76 -0.69
CA ALA A 140 3.89 16.12 -1.21
C ALA A 140 2.48 16.73 -1.34
N GLY A 141 1.48 15.94 -1.76
CA GLY A 141 0.08 16.34 -1.79
C GLY A 141 -0.46 16.71 -0.40
N LEU A 142 -0.19 15.86 0.59
CA LEU A 142 -0.55 16.10 1.99
C LEU A 142 0.05 17.42 2.50
N CYS A 143 1.35 17.66 2.25
CA CYS A 143 2.02 18.92 2.61
C CYS A 143 1.41 20.15 1.90
N ALA A 144 1.04 20.00 0.63
CA ALA A 144 0.41 21.06 -0.15
C ALA A 144 -1.07 21.28 0.18
N GLY A 145 -1.68 20.42 1.00
CA GLY A 145 -3.09 20.50 1.37
C GLY A 145 -4.04 20.06 0.26
N ILE A 146 -3.56 19.27 -0.72
CA ILE A 146 -4.40 18.67 -1.77
C ILE A 146 -4.66 17.20 -1.47
N SER A 147 -5.79 16.70 -1.94
CA SER A 147 -6.25 15.33 -1.67
C SER A 147 -5.48 14.28 -2.48
N GLY A 148 -5.47 13.03 -1.99
CA GLY A 148 -4.96 11.89 -2.75
C GLY A 148 -5.67 11.72 -4.11
N ARG A 149 -6.96 12.09 -4.19
CA ARG A 149 -7.72 12.14 -5.45
C ARG A 149 -7.12 13.12 -6.46
N GLU A 150 -6.70 14.30 -6.01
CA GLU A 150 -6.05 15.29 -6.88
C GLU A 150 -4.68 14.81 -7.35
N ILE A 151 -3.92 14.13 -6.48
CA ILE A 151 -2.66 13.47 -6.86
C ILE A 151 -2.91 12.40 -7.94
N ASN A 152 -3.92 11.54 -7.76
CA ASN A 152 -4.28 10.53 -8.75
C ASN A 152 -4.67 11.15 -10.10
N LYS A 153 -5.41 12.26 -10.09
CA LYS A 153 -5.73 13.01 -11.31
C LYS A 153 -4.48 13.53 -12.01
N MET A 154 -3.47 13.99 -11.25
CA MET A 154 -2.19 14.41 -11.83
C MET A 154 -1.44 13.22 -12.47
N PHE A 155 -1.51 12.03 -11.87
CA PHE A 155 -0.98 10.81 -12.48
C PHE A 155 -1.70 10.45 -13.77
N ASP A 156 -3.04 10.49 -13.79
CA ASP A 156 -3.83 10.20 -14.99
C ASP A 156 -3.49 11.16 -16.14
N GLU A 157 -3.41 12.46 -15.84
CA GLU A 157 -2.98 13.47 -16.80
C GLU A 157 -1.56 13.20 -17.30
N GLY A 158 -0.65 12.83 -16.40
CA GLY A 158 0.74 12.57 -16.74
C GLY A 158 0.92 11.32 -17.58
N ASN A 159 0.20 10.24 -17.26
CA ASN A 159 0.18 8.99 -18.03
C ASN A 159 -0.36 9.24 -19.45
N LYS A 160 -1.45 10.02 -19.58
CA LYS A 160 -2.03 10.37 -20.87
C LYS A 160 -1.08 11.20 -21.74
N LYS A 161 -0.30 12.09 -21.13
CA LYS A 161 0.62 13.01 -21.83
C LYS A 161 2.07 12.53 -21.89
N GLN A 162 2.38 11.43 -21.22
CA GLN A 162 3.75 10.98 -20.95
C GLN A 162 4.61 12.09 -20.31
N ASN A 163 4.03 12.89 -19.41
CA ASN A 163 4.70 14.00 -18.73
C ASN A 163 4.25 14.09 -17.26
N TRP A 164 5.19 13.89 -16.32
CA TRP A 164 4.94 13.93 -14.88
C TRP A 164 5.61 15.13 -14.18
N ASP A 165 5.92 16.20 -14.92
CA ASP A 165 6.63 17.37 -14.39
C ASP A 165 5.85 18.04 -13.26
N LYS A 166 4.51 18.15 -13.39
CA LYS A 166 3.64 18.67 -12.31
C LYS A 166 3.86 17.93 -10.98
N LEU A 167 3.89 16.61 -11.02
CA LEU A 167 4.11 15.75 -9.85
C LEU A 167 5.55 15.91 -9.32
N ARG A 168 6.54 15.94 -10.21
CA ARG A 168 7.95 16.11 -9.84
C ARG A 168 8.22 17.48 -9.21
N ASP A 169 7.61 18.53 -9.75
CA ASP A 169 7.75 19.90 -9.25
C ASP A 169 7.06 20.07 -7.90
N LEU A 170 5.87 19.47 -7.72
CA LEU A 170 5.21 19.42 -6.43
C LEU A 170 6.10 18.76 -5.36
N VAL A 171 6.70 17.60 -5.68
CA VAL A 171 7.65 16.93 -4.78
C VAL A 171 8.85 17.81 -4.48
N LYS A 172 9.48 18.41 -5.49
CA LYS A 172 10.63 19.32 -5.29
C LYS A 172 10.28 20.50 -4.39
N GLU A 173 9.16 21.16 -4.64
CA GLU A 173 8.70 22.33 -3.88
C GLU A 173 8.44 21.96 -2.41
N GLN A 174 7.65 20.92 -2.17
CA GLN A 174 7.26 20.54 -0.83
C GLN A 174 8.41 19.90 -0.06
N ASN A 175 9.24 19.09 -0.72
CA ASN A 175 10.40 18.49 -0.07
C ASN A 175 11.45 19.56 0.31
N LYS A 176 11.55 20.68 -0.43
CA LYS A 176 12.41 21.81 -0.03
C LYS A 176 11.98 22.40 1.33
N LYS A 177 10.69 22.45 1.63
CA LYS A 177 10.13 23.01 2.87
C LYS A 177 10.09 21.98 4.01
N HIS A 178 9.65 20.76 3.71
CA HIS A 178 9.28 19.76 4.70
C HIS A 178 10.31 18.63 4.91
N LYS A 179 11.32 18.53 4.03
CA LYS A 179 12.45 17.60 4.14
C LYS A 179 12.01 16.14 4.40
N PHE A 180 11.02 15.66 3.66
CA PHE A 180 10.42 14.34 3.90
C PHE A 180 11.09 13.20 3.13
N TRP A 181 11.81 13.49 2.04
CA TRP A 181 12.44 12.46 1.23
C TRP A 181 13.86 12.84 0.82
N LYS A 182 14.76 11.86 0.80
CA LYS A 182 16.10 12.00 0.25
C LYS A 182 16.13 11.15 -1.01
N GLU A 183 16.17 11.81 -2.17
CA GLU A 183 16.27 11.13 -3.45
C GLU A 183 17.53 10.25 -3.46
N PRO A 184 17.39 8.92 -3.69
CA PRO A 184 18.54 8.03 -3.79
C PRO A 184 19.45 8.46 -4.93
N LYS A 185 20.76 8.41 -4.68
CA LYS A 185 21.77 8.53 -5.74
C LYS A 185 22.10 7.13 -6.22
N TYR A 186 22.02 6.92 -7.52
CA TYR A 186 22.54 5.71 -8.15
C TYR A 186 23.92 6.06 -8.69
N ASP A 187 24.94 5.33 -8.24
CA ASP A 187 26.29 5.38 -8.80
C ASP A 187 26.37 4.59 -10.11
#